data_AF-A0A2N1U432-F1
#
_entry.id   AF-A0A2N1U432-F1
#
_cell.length_a   1.000
_cell.length_b   1.000
_cell.length_c   1.000
_cell.angle_alpha   90.00
_cell.angle_beta   90.00
_cell.angle_gamma   90.00
#
_symmetry.space_group_name_H-M   'P 1'
#
loop_
_entity.id
_entity.type
_entity.pdbx_description
1 polymer ?
#
loop_
_entity_poly.entity_id
_entity_poly.type
_entity_poly.pdbx_seq_one_letter_code
_entity_poly.pdbx_strand_id
1 'polypeptide(L)'
;MSSLTISNNNPTPGQQITITANISSPRADTTPAYPEPSELSSYYSAPVNVTLSIYNSTGALIHSSFQQTAPIYQDKNATLSFTYSVPSNLPSGTYTANITTLPNDLACISSQSQTAGVSFTVSCIDADGDGYCNYNDCNDNNASIHPGATEICGDGIDNN
;
A
#
# COMPACT_ATOMS: atom_id res chain seq x y z
N MET A 1 -15.85 -10.80 0.50
CA MET A 1 -14.56 -10.85 -0.23
C MET A 1 -13.86 -9.55 0.06
N SER A 2 -12.60 -9.63 0.49
CA SER A 2 -11.83 -8.41 0.74
C SER A 2 -11.53 -7.72 -0.59
N SER A 3 -11.75 -6.41 -0.68
CA SER A 3 -11.45 -5.61 -1.88
C SER A 3 -10.45 -4.52 -1.57
N LEU A 4 -9.77 -4.06 -2.61
CA LEU A 4 -8.70 -3.07 -2.50
C LEU A 4 -8.94 -1.97 -3.55
N THR A 5 -8.80 -0.72 -3.13
CA THR A 5 -8.85 0.45 -4.02
C THR A 5 -7.66 1.35 -3.75
N ILE A 6 -7.30 2.15 -4.75
CA ILE A 6 -6.23 3.14 -4.67
C ILE A 6 -6.76 4.51 -5.09
N SER A 7 -6.35 5.57 -4.40
CA SER A 7 -6.83 6.93 -4.65
C SER A 7 -6.34 7.50 -5.98
N ASN A 8 -5.17 7.07 -6.45
CA ASN A 8 -4.59 7.43 -7.74
C ASN A 8 -3.82 6.23 -8.29
N ASN A 9 -4.18 5.78 -9.49
CA ASN A 9 -3.50 4.68 -10.18
C ASN A 9 -2.35 5.14 -11.09
N ASN A 10 -2.14 6.46 -11.23
CA ASN A 10 -1.02 7.06 -11.95
C ASN A 10 -0.33 8.16 -11.12
N PRO A 11 0.23 7.85 -9.94
CA PRO A 11 0.89 8.86 -9.14
C PRO A 11 2.24 9.27 -9.73
N THR A 12 2.58 10.55 -9.58
CA THR A 12 3.93 11.02 -9.83
C THR A 12 4.83 10.69 -8.63
N PRO A 13 6.11 10.38 -8.83
CA PRO A 13 7.09 10.31 -7.74
C PRO A 13 7.04 11.56 -6.82
N GLY A 14 7.04 11.35 -5.51
CA GLY A 14 6.80 12.38 -4.49
C GLY A 14 5.32 12.56 -4.07
N GLN A 15 4.37 12.02 -4.83
CA GLN A 15 2.94 12.08 -4.48
C GLN A 15 2.59 11.07 -3.38
N GLN A 16 1.67 11.45 -2.49
CA GLN A 16 1.04 10.50 -1.57
C GLN A 16 -0.20 9.87 -2.20
N ILE A 17 -0.33 8.56 -2.05
CA ILE A 17 -1.52 7.80 -2.42
C ILE A 17 -2.11 7.09 -1.22
N THR A 18 -3.43 6.96 -1.22
CA THR A 18 -4.17 6.20 -0.21
C THR A 18 -4.60 4.87 -0.80
N ILE A 19 -4.27 3.80 -0.08
CA ILE A 19 -4.65 2.43 -0.42
C ILE A 19 -5.69 2.00 0.62
N THR A 20 -6.91 1.74 0.17
CA THR A 20 -8.05 1.42 1.03
C THR A 20 -8.43 -0.04 0.90
N ALA A 21 -8.34 -0.78 2.00
CA ALA A 21 -8.72 -2.18 2.09
C ALA A 21 -10.09 -2.31 2.77
N ASN A 22 -11.04 -2.94 2.08
CA ASN A 22 -12.32 -3.34 2.65
C ASN A 22 -12.24 -4.83 2.99
N ILE A 23 -12.28 -5.17 4.27
CA ILE A 23 -11.98 -6.49 4.80
C ILE A 23 -13.27 -7.09 5.35
N SER A 24 -13.68 -8.22 4.78
CA SER A 24 -14.83 -8.97 5.29
C SER A 24 -14.47 -9.73 6.57
N SER A 25 -15.47 -9.96 7.43
CA SER A 25 -15.32 -10.86 8.57
C SER A 25 -14.71 -12.20 8.13
N PRO A 26 -13.74 -12.75 8.89
CA PRO A 26 -13.09 -14.00 8.54
C PRO A 26 -13.95 -15.24 8.80
N ARG A 27 -15.03 -15.11 9.56
CA ARG A 27 -15.93 -16.21 9.90
C ARG A 27 -17.07 -16.29 8.90
N ALA A 28 -17.08 -17.35 8.10
CA ALA A 28 -18.21 -17.73 7.25
C ALA A 28 -18.95 -18.92 7.90
N ASP A 29 -19.56 -18.71 9.07
CA ASP A 29 -20.37 -19.76 9.70
C ASP A 29 -21.83 -19.66 9.23
N THR A 30 -22.35 -20.74 8.68
CA THR A 30 -23.77 -20.89 8.37
C THR A 30 -24.51 -21.31 9.64
N THR A 31 -24.84 -20.33 10.49
CA THR A 31 -25.82 -20.35 11.60
C THR A 31 -25.84 -21.56 12.57
N PRO A 32 -25.65 -21.36 13.88
CA PRO A 32 -26.34 -22.17 14.88
C PRO A 32 -27.84 -21.84 14.87
N ALA A 33 -28.69 -22.86 14.80
CA ALA A 33 -30.14 -22.71 14.77
C ALA A 33 -30.74 -22.41 16.16
N TYR A 34 -30.53 -21.23 16.75
CA TYR A 34 -31.34 -20.71 17.88
C TYR A 34 -30.95 -19.25 18.23
N PRO A 35 -31.84 -18.42 18.84
CA PRO A 35 -31.51 -17.04 19.22
C PRO A 35 -30.21 -16.95 20.04
N GLU A 36 -29.34 -16.08 19.56
CA GLU A 36 -27.97 -15.88 20.03
C GLU A 36 -27.95 -15.04 21.33
N PRO A 37 -27.35 -15.55 22.43
CA PRO A 37 -27.17 -14.77 23.66
C PRO A 37 -26.23 -13.58 23.47
N SER A 38 -26.52 -12.44 24.12
CA SER A 38 -25.70 -11.21 24.08
C SER A 38 -24.25 -11.38 24.58
N GLU A 39 -23.98 -12.44 25.34
CA GLU A 39 -22.67 -12.72 25.96
C GLU A 39 -21.65 -13.37 25.02
N LEU A 40 -22.00 -13.69 23.77
CA LEU A 40 -21.12 -14.40 22.83
C LEU A 40 -20.37 -13.49 21.83
N SER A 41 -20.33 -12.18 22.05
CA SER A 41 -19.72 -11.20 21.12
C SER A 41 -18.27 -11.50 20.72
N SER A 42 -17.49 -12.16 21.60
CA SER A 42 -16.12 -12.60 21.35
C SER A 42 -15.99 -13.86 20.49
N TYR A 43 -17.08 -14.62 20.31
CA TYR A 43 -17.12 -15.82 19.46
C TYR A 43 -17.39 -15.49 17.98
N TYR A 44 -17.96 -14.31 17.72
CA TYR A 44 -18.37 -13.85 16.38
C TYR A 44 -17.52 -12.72 15.83
N SER A 45 -16.47 -12.34 16.53
CA SER A 45 -15.56 -11.28 16.11
C SER A 45 -14.12 -11.67 16.36
N ALA A 46 -13.27 -11.37 15.39
CA ALA A 46 -11.84 -11.57 15.51
C ALA A 46 -11.10 -10.38 14.91
N PRO A 47 -10.00 -9.92 15.54
CA PRO A 47 -9.11 -8.98 14.90
C PRO A 47 -8.43 -9.62 13.70
N VAL A 48 -8.17 -8.83 12.66
CA VAL A 48 -7.51 -9.30 11.44
C VAL A 48 -6.19 -8.55 11.31
N ASN A 49 -5.10 -9.30 11.17
CA ASN A 49 -3.79 -8.76 10.82
C ASN A 49 -3.78 -8.43 9.33
N VAL A 50 -3.36 -7.23 8.96
CA VAL A 50 -3.42 -6.72 7.59
C VAL A 50 -2.04 -6.20 7.23
N THR A 51 -1.44 -6.81 6.22
CA THR A 51 -0.12 -6.43 5.71
C THR A 51 -0.28 -5.86 4.32
N LEU A 52 0.10 -4.60 4.13
CA LEU A 52 0.33 -3.99 2.83
C LEU A 52 1.74 -4.33 2.38
N SER A 53 1.89 -4.80 1.14
CA SER A 53 3.16 -5.06 0.49
C SER A 53 3.15 -4.46 -0.92
N ILE A 54 4.08 -3.56 -1.23
CA ILE A 54 4.23 -2.95 -2.55
C ILE A 54 5.45 -3.54 -3.23
N TYR A 55 5.25 -4.02 -4.45
CA TYR A 55 6.25 -4.65 -5.29
C TYR A 55 6.53 -3.80 -6.52
N ASN A 56 7.78 -3.77 -6.96
CA ASN A 56 8.15 -3.19 -8.25
C ASN A 56 7.84 -4.14 -9.43
N SER A 57 8.15 -3.70 -10.64
CA SER A 57 7.94 -4.47 -11.87
C SER A 57 8.73 -5.78 -11.95
N THR A 58 9.83 -5.92 -11.20
CA THR A 58 10.60 -7.17 -11.11
C THR A 58 10.10 -8.13 -10.04
N GLY A 59 9.07 -7.73 -9.27
CA GLY A 59 8.52 -8.51 -8.16
C GLY A 59 9.29 -8.34 -6.85
N ALA A 60 10.25 -7.41 -6.77
CA ALA A 60 10.93 -7.10 -5.52
C ALA A 60 10.05 -6.24 -4.61
N LEU A 61 9.99 -6.60 -3.32
CA LEU A 61 9.28 -5.83 -2.29
C LEU A 61 10.03 -4.52 -2.03
N ILE A 62 9.35 -3.38 -2.22
CA ILE A 62 9.91 -2.04 -2.01
C ILE A 62 9.31 -1.31 -0.80
N HIS A 63 8.14 -1.74 -0.34
CA HIS A 63 7.50 -1.17 0.83
C HIS A 63 6.60 -2.19 1.51
N SER A 64 6.52 -2.14 2.84
CA SER A 64 5.59 -2.95 3.61
C SER A 64 5.08 -2.15 4.81
N SER A 65 3.79 -2.32 5.12
CA SER A 65 3.15 -1.71 6.29
C SER A 65 2.19 -2.71 6.92
N PHE A 66 2.02 -2.61 8.24
CA PHE A 66 1.18 -3.52 9.02
C PHE A 66 0.18 -2.73 9.84
N GLN A 67 -1.07 -3.19 9.83
CA GLN A 67 -2.12 -2.73 10.74
C GLN A 67 -2.93 -3.92 11.22
N GLN A 68 -3.57 -3.77 12.38
CA GLN A 68 -4.53 -4.74 12.89
C GLN A 68 -5.88 -4.05 13.03
N THR A 69 -6.95 -4.72 12.59
CA THR A 69 -8.31 -4.21 12.80
C THR A 69 -8.73 -4.41 14.25
N ALA A 70 -9.67 -3.58 14.71
CA ALA A 70 -10.54 -4.00 15.80
C ALA A 70 -11.28 -5.31 15.42
N PRO A 71 -11.85 -6.06 16.37
CA PRO A 71 -12.61 -7.27 16.06
C PRO A 71 -13.71 -7.00 15.03
N ILE A 72 -13.72 -7.77 13.94
CA ILE A 72 -14.73 -7.64 12.87
C ILE A 72 -15.85 -8.64 13.14
N TYR A 73 -17.02 -8.13 13.50
CA TYR A 73 -18.21 -8.96 13.72
C TYR A 73 -18.67 -9.68 12.45
N GLN A 74 -19.34 -10.82 12.61
CA GLN A 74 -19.95 -11.59 11.53
C GLN A 74 -20.80 -10.71 10.60
N ASP A 75 -20.72 -10.96 9.30
CA ASP A 75 -21.41 -10.22 8.23
C ASP A 75 -21.14 -8.71 8.20
N LYS A 76 -20.15 -8.24 8.97
CA LYS A 76 -19.64 -6.87 8.90
C LYS A 76 -18.32 -6.85 8.15
N ASN A 77 -17.99 -5.64 7.71
CA ASN A 77 -16.72 -5.33 7.09
C ASN A 77 -15.99 -4.27 7.92
N ALA A 78 -14.66 -4.27 7.85
CA ALA A 78 -13.82 -3.19 8.33
C ALA A 78 -13.11 -2.51 7.16
N THR A 79 -12.95 -1.21 7.24
CA THR A 79 -12.18 -0.44 6.26
C THR A 79 -10.90 0.06 6.91
N LEU A 80 -9.76 -0.25 6.30
CA LEU A 80 -8.47 0.32 6.67
C LEU A 80 -7.90 1.13 5.51
N SER A 81 -7.15 2.17 5.85
CA SER A 81 -6.45 3.01 4.89
C SER A 81 -4.97 3.06 5.23
N PHE A 82 -4.15 2.86 4.22
CA PHE A 82 -2.71 3.01 4.26
C PHE A 82 -2.31 4.20 3.39
N THR A 83 -1.47 5.07 3.91
CA THR A 83 -0.85 6.13 3.12
C THR A 83 0.51 5.66 2.66
N TYR A 84 0.76 5.72 1.35
CA TYR A 84 2.05 5.46 0.75
C TYR A 84 2.57 6.71 0.05
N SER A 85 3.74 7.19 0.48
CA SER A 85 4.46 8.25 -0.21
C SER A 85 5.31 7.62 -1.30
N VAL A 86 5.01 7.92 -2.57
CA VAL A 86 5.81 7.45 -3.70
C VAL A 86 7.19 8.10 -3.59
N PRO A 87 8.30 7.35 -3.48
CA PRO A 87 9.65 7.92 -3.42
C PRO A 87 9.93 8.78 -4.65
N SER A 88 10.66 9.89 -4.49
CA SER A 88 10.97 10.82 -5.60
C SER A 88 11.85 10.20 -6.68
N ASN A 89 12.71 9.25 -6.29
CA ASN A 89 13.61 8.51 -7.16
C ASN A 89 13.02 7.18 -7.64
N LEU A 90 11.70 7.00 -7.51
CA LEU A 90 11.07 5.74 -7.90
C LEU A 90 11.01 5.66 -9.43
N PRO A 91 11.63 4.65 -10.07
CA PRO A 91 11.68 4.57 -11.52
C PRO A 91 10.29 4.44 -12.16
N SER A 92 10.20 4.86 -13.42
CA SER A 92 9.04 4.58 -14.27
C SER A 92 8.72 3.09 -14.32
N GLY A 93 7.45 2.75 -14.16
CA GLY A 93 7.01 1.38 -14.28
C GLY A 93 5.68 1.09 -13.61
N THR A 94 5.24 -0.16 -13.74
CA THR A 94 4.06 -0.67 -13.05
C THR A 94 4.46 -1.32 -11.74
N TYR A 95 3.79 -0.90 -10.67
CA TYR A 95 3.96 -1.39 -9.32
C TYR A 95 2.69 -2.09 -8.88
N THR A 96 2.81 -3.05 -7.97
CA THR A 96 1.68 -3.82 -7.46
C THR A 96 1.60 -3.67 -5.95
N ALA A 97 0.47 -3.20 -5.45
CA ALA A 97 0.15 -3.15 -4.03
C ALA A 97 -0.75 -4.34 -3.68
N ASN A 98 -0.26 -5.22 -2.81
CA ASN A 98 -0.99 -6.37 -2.30
C ASN A 98 -1.32 -6.14 -0.82
N ILE A 99 -2.57 -6.41 -0.45
CA ILE A 99 -2.99 -6.54 0.94
C ILE A 99 -3.15 -8.02 1.23
N THR A 100 -2.45 -8.50 2.25
CA THR A 100 -2.59 -9.84 2.79
C THR A 100 -3.26 -9.75 4.16
N THR A 101 -4.41 -10.41 4.31
CA THR A 101 -5.11 -10.49 5.59
C THR A 101 -4.86 -11.85 6.23
N LEU A 102 -4.70 -11.86 7.55
CA LEU A 102 -4.57 -13.06 8.36
C LEU A 102 -5.46 -12.89 9.61
N PRO A 103 -6.57 -13.62 9.71
CA PRO A 103 -7.42 -13.57 10.89
C PRO A 103 -6.68 -14.06 12.13
N ASN A 104 -6.72 -13.28 13.21
CA ASN A 104 -6.17 -13.67 14.50
C ASN A 104 -7.28 -14.27 15.38
N ASP A 105 -7.80 -15.41 14.92
CA ASP A 105 -8.83 -16.17 15.59
C ASP A 105 -8.27 -17.54 15.97
N LEU A 106 -8.01 -17.75 17.27
CA LEU A 106 -7.52 -19.01 17.81
C LEU A 106 -8.55 -20.15 17.69
N ALA A 107 -9.84 -19.83 17.46
CA ALA A 107 -10.90 -20.81 17.27
C ALA A 107 -11.08 -21.24 15.80
N CYS A 108 -10.45 -20.55 14.84
CA CYS A 108 -10.63 -20.83 13.43
C CYS A 108 -9.58 -21.85 12.93
N ILE A 109 -10.02 -23.09 12.71
CA ILE A 109 -9.21 -24.21 12.18
C ILE A 109 -8.79 -24.04 10.71
N SER A 110 -9.29 -23.00 10.04
CA SER A 110 -8.95 -22.66 8.65
C SER A 110 -8.69 -21.16 8.49
N SER A 111 -7.73 -20.61 9.24
CA SER A 111 -7.23 -19.24 9.05
C SER A 111 -6.59 -19.10 7.66
N GLN A 112 -7.44 -18.94 6.64
CA GLN A 112 -6.99 -18.74 5.27
C GLN A 112 -6.57 -17.29 5.11
N SER A 113 -5.29 -17.11 4.81
CA SER A 113 -4.82 -15.82 4.38
C SER A 113 -5.48 -15.44 3.06
N GLN A 114 -6.02 -14.23 2.96
CA GLN A 114 -6.58 -13.71 1.73
C GLN A 114 -5.69 -12.59 1.21
N THR A 115 -5.38 -12.62 -0.08
CA THR A 115 -4.62 -11.56 -0.73
C THR A 115 -5.49 -10.87 -1.77
N ALA A 116 -5.53 -9.54 -1.73
CA ALA A 116 -6.12 -8.69 -2.77
C ALA A 116 -5.03 -7.78 -3.31
N GLY A 117 -4.95 -7.63 -4.63
CA GLY A 117 -3.93 -6.83 -5.30
C GLY A 117 -4.52 -5.75 -6.20
N VAL A 118 -3.86 -4.60 -6.27
CA VAL A 118 -4.09 -3.54 -7.26
C VAL A 118 -2.77 -3.09 -7.84
N SER A 119 -2.75 -2.73 -9.11
CA SER A 119 -1.57 -2.15 -9.75
C SER A 119 -1.74 -0.65 -9.94
N PHE A 120 -0.63 0.08 -9.84
CA PHE A 120 -0.54 1.49 -10.21
C PHE A 120 0.72 1.70 -11.05
N THR A 121 0.69 2.72 -11.91
CA THR A 121 1.80 3.04 -12.81
C THR A 121 2.41 4.35 -12.37
N VAL A 122 3.72 4.38 -12.30
CA VAL A 122 4.49 5.59 -12.02
C VAL A 122 5.12 6.02 -13.33
N SER A 123 4.85 7.26 -13.73
CA SER A 123 5.42 7.87 -14.94
C SER A 123 6.42 8.93 -14.51
N CYS A 124 7.67 8.74 -14.94
CA CYS A 124 8.82 9.58 -14.71
C CYS A 124 9.59 9.70 -16.03
N ILE A 125 9.83 10.92 -16.49
CA ILE A 125 10.80 11.19 -17.56
C ILE A 125 12.06 11.62 -16.82
N ASP A 126 13.16 10.92 -17.05
CA ASP A 126 14.50 11.19 -16.51
C ASP A 126 15.39 11.18 -17.76
N ALA A 127 15.54 12.35 -18.39
CA ALA A 127 16.12 12.44 -19.72
C ALA A 127 17.65 12.46 -19.73
N ASP A 128 18.28 12.76 -18.59
CA ASP A 128 19.74 12.76 -18.43
C ASP A 128 20.28 11.60 -17.56
N GLY A 129 19.41 10.88 -16.84
CA GLY A 129 19.72 9.63 -16.17
C GLY A 129 20.29 9.77 -14.75
N ASP A 130 20.05 10.89 -14.06
CA ASP A 130 20.52 11.09 -12.68
C ASP A 130 19.62 10.51 -11.59
N GLY A 131 18.46 9.96 -11.98
CA GLY A 131 17.50 9.33 -11.08
C GLY A 131 16.47 10.29 -10.48
N TYR A 132 16.44 11.55 -10.92
CA TYR A 132 15.35 12.49 -10.68
C TYR A 132 14.47 12.61 -11.92
N CYS A 133 13.18 12.84 -11.66
CA CYS A 133 12.23 13.02 -12.75
C CYS A 133 12.16 14.50 -13.13
N ASN A 134 11.84 14.76 -14.38
CA ASN A 134 11.74 16.08 -15.02
C ASN A 134 10.95 17.18 -14.30
N TYR A 135 10.05 16.83 -13.39
CA TYR A 135 9.29 17.81 -12.59
C TYR A 135 9.90 18.08 -11.20
N ASN A 136 10.86 17.25 -10.79
CA ASN A 136 11.69 17.42 -9.59
C ASN A 136 13.15 17.78 -9.94
N ASP A 137 13.55 17.64 -11.19
CA ASP A 137 14.83 18.08 -11.72
C ASP A 137 14.68 19.44 -12.41
N CYS A 138 15.46 20.43 -11.96
CA CYS A 138 15.45 21.77 -12.55
C CYS A 138 16.10 21.81 -13.94
N ASN A 139 16.92 20.82 -14.30
CA ASN A 139 17.48 20.64 -15.63
C ASN A 139 17.66 19.16 -16.03
N ASP A 140 16.54 18.53 -16.41
CA ASP A 140 16.39 17.15 -16.94
C ASP A 140 17.17 16.84 -18.23
N ASN A 141 18.10 17.70 -18.65
CA ASN A 141 19.05 17.42 -19.73
C ASN A 141 20.51 17.45 -19.25
N ASN A 142 20.76 17.59 -17.95
CA ASN A 142 22.07 17.63 -17.34
C ASN A 142 22.10 16.95 -15.95
N ALA A 143 22.52 15.69 -15.95
CA ALA A 143 22.65 14.82 -14.77
C ALA A 143 23.60 15.31 -13.64
N SER A 144 24.21 16.50 -13.78
CA SER A 144 24.98 17.16 -12.72
C SER A 144 24.21 18.27 -12.00
N ILE A 145 22.97 18.54 -12.42
CA ILE A 145 22.09 19.56 -11.87
C ILE A 145 20.81 18.83 -11.44
N HIS A 146 20.69 18.54 -10.14
CA HIS A 146 19.56 17.80 -9.61
C HIS A 146 19.47 17.95 -8.09
N PRO A 147 18.31 17.64 -7.47
CA PRO A 147 18.19 17.67 -6.03
C PRO A 147 19.28 16.85 -5.32
N GLY A 148 19.92 17.47 -4.35
CA GLY A 148 21.02 16.90 -3.58
C GLY A 148 22.36 16.80 -4.32
N ALA A 149 22.51 17.38 -5.52
CA ALA A 149 23.82 17.51 -6.16
C ALA A 149 24.75 18.39 -5.31
N THR A 150 26.06 18.18 -5.48
CA THR A 150 27.05 19.01 -4.79
C THR A 150 27.20 20.33 -5.52
N GLU A 151 26.91 21.42 -4.83
CA GLU A 151 27.15 22.78 -5.32
C GLU A 151 28.63 23.00 -5.70
N ILE A 152 28.85 23.44 -6.94
CA ILE A 152 30.18 23.80 -7.44
C ILE A 152 30.40 25.29 -7.16
N CYS A 153 31.09 25.58 -6.06
CA CYS A 153 31.36 26.96 -5.66
C CYS A 153 32.04 27.78 -6.78
N GLY A 154 31.34 28.79 -7.28
CA GLY A 154 31.88 29.81 -8.19
C GLY A 154 31.65 29.59 -9.68
N ASP A 155 30.90 28.55 -10.08
CA ASP A 155 30.47 28.37 -11.47
C ASP A 155 29.22 29.22 -11.83
N GLY A 156 28.49 29.69 -10.81
CA GLY A 156 27.30 30.54 -10.96
C GLY A 156 26.03 29.78 -11.33
N ILE A 157 26.03 28.44 -11.20
CA ILE A 157 24.90 27.54 -11.45
C ILE A 157 24.36 27.06 -10.10
N ASP A 158 23.05 26.89 -9.98
CA ASP A 158 22.41 26.20 -8.86
C ASP A 158 22.36 24.72 -9.23
N ASN A 159 23.19 23.89 -8.58
CA ASN A 159 23.28 22.47 -8.94
C ASN A 159 22.21 21.63 -8.22
N ASN A 160 21.55 22.14 -7.18
CA ASN A 160 20.64 21.41 -6.28
C ASN A 160 19.18 21.87 -6.32
#